data_AF-A0AAV5YLL8-F1
#
_entry.id   AF-A0AAV5YLL8-F1
#
_cell.length_a   1.000
_cell.length_b   1.000
_cell.length_c   1.000
_cell.angle_alpha   90.00
_cell.angle_beta   90.00
_cell.angle_gamma   90.00
#
_symmetry.space_group_name_H-M   'P 1'
#
loop_
_entity.id
_entity.type
_entity.pdbx_description
1 polymer ?
#
loop_
_entity_poly.entity_id
_entity_poly.type
_entity_poly.pdbx_seq_one_letter_code
_entity_poly.pdbx_strand_id
1 'polypeptide(L)'
;EPMWTDIDHAPLPAGPAGAYLLFLNHSDAIMKYSKSQKLAKDFLRWLHKKENYEKWFLTQEAYSVGATRVWESHPMWEKVDGPLKMFRTAARNTRLFGYAGPSTGKATEVFSKYIVTDMYAKGVQGMKAEDAVHWADSELKKIYGS
;
A
#
# COMPACT_ATOMS: atom_id res chain seq x y z
N GLU A 1 24.47 -18.90 -7.34
CA GLU A 1 23.10 -19.30 -7.76
C GLU A 1 22.16 -18.11 -7.55
N PRO A 2 21.04 -17.99 -8.28
CA PRO A 2 20.12 -16.87 -8.07
C PRO A 2 19.42 -17.01 -6.71
N MET A 3 19.33 -15.93 -5.94
CA MET A 3 18.82 -15.93 -4.56
C MET A 3 17.42 -16.56 -4.43
N TRP A 4 16.57 -16.43 -5.44
CA TRP A 4 15.18 -16.90 -5.39
C TRP A 4 15.02 -18.42 -5.23
N THR A 5 16.07 -19.22 -5.47
CA THR A 5 16.03 -20.67 -5.22
C THR A 5 16.09 -21.04 -3.74
N ASP A 6 16.56 -20.12 -2.90
CA ASP A 6 16.84 -20.36 -1.48
C ASP A 6 15.97 -19.49 -0.54
N ILE A 7 15.09 -18.64 -1.09
CA ILE A 7 14.20 -17.76 -0.31
C ILE A 7 12.74 -17.96 -0.72
N ASP A 8 11.83 -17.56 0.16
CA ASP A 8 10.40 -17.49 -0.14
C ASP A 8 9.74 -16.29 0.56
N HIS A 9 8.53 -15.93 0.12
CA HIS A 9 7.68 -14.94 0.77
C HIS A 9 6.49 -15.64 1.42
N ALA A 10 6.12 -15.18 2.61
CA ALA A 10 4.95 -15.65 3.33
C ALA A 10 4.02 -14.47 3.65
N PRO A 11 2.69 -14.69 3.71
CA PRO A 11 1.77 -13.69 4.23
C PRO A 11 2.06 -13.43 5.71
N LEU A 12 1.63 -12.26 6.22
CA LEU A 12 1.65 -12.00 7.65
C LEU A 12 0.78 -13.03 8.39
N PRO A 13 1.17 -13.47 9.60
CA PRO A 13 0.33 -14.32 10.42
C PRO A 13 -0.98 -13.59 10.74
N ALA A 14 -2.10 -14.31 10.62
CA ALA A 14 -3.41 -13.75 10.90
C ALA A 14 -3.64 -13.57 12.41
N GLY A 15 -4.03 -12.36 12.80
CA GLY A 15 -4.60 -12.11 14.12
C GLY A 15 -6.10 -12.42 14.15
N PRO A 16 -6.77 -12.21 15.30
CA PRO A 16 -8.21 -12.45 15.46
C PRO A 16 -9.10 -11.70 14.45
N ALA A 17 -8.61 -10.55 13.94
CA ALA A 17 -9.30 -9.74 12.96
C ALA A 17 -8.83 -9.98 11.51
N GLY A 18 -7.90 -10.92 11.27
CA GLY A 18 -7.27 -11.17 9.98
C GLY A 18 -5.80 -10.73 9.91
N ALA A 19 -5.20 -10.86 8.71
CA ALA A 19 -3.87 -10.36 8.37
C ALA A 19 -4.02 -9.31 7.27
N TYR A 20 -3.40 -8.14 7.43
CA TYR A 20 -3.52 -7.05 6.46
C TYR A 20 -2.16 -6.43 6.21
N LEU A 21 -1.84 -6.24 4.95
CA LEU A 21 -0.58 -5.64 4.50
C LEU A 21 -0.81 -4.20 4.07
N LEU A 22 0.25 -3.41 4.04
CA LEU A 22 0.25 -2.13 3.36
C LEU A 22 1.07 -2.27 2.08
N PHE A 23 0.41 -2.19 0.93
CA PHE A 23 1.02 -1.95 -0.36
C PHE A 23 0.68 -0.53 -0.79
N LEU A 24 1.69 0.30 -1.04
CA LEU A 24 1.49 1.68 -1.44
C LEU A 24 0.77 1.74 -2.79
N ASN A 25 -0.26 2.57 -2.86
CA ASN A 25 -1.02 2.78 -4.09
C ASN A 25 -0.36 3.86 -4.95
N HIS A 26 -0.35 3.61 -6.26
CA HIS A 26 -0.09 4.64 -7.27
C HIS A 26 -1.44 5.14 -7.79
N SER A 27 -1.59 6.45 -7.94
CA SER A 27 -2.86 7.03 -8.38
C SER A 27 -2.61 8.28 -9.23
N ASP A 28 -3.34 8.39 -10.33
CA ASP A 28 -3.31 9.56 -11.18
C ASP A 28 -4.43 10.53 -10.77
N ALA A 29 -4.09 11.81 -10.63
CA ALA A 29 -5.05 12.86 -10.31
C ALA A 29 -4.90 14.05 -11.26
N ILE A 30 -6.01 14.70 -11.57
CA ILE A 30 -6.04 15.92 -12.39
C ILE A 30 -6.41 17.08 -11.49
N MET A 31 -5.52 18.07 -11.39
CA MET A 31 -5.75 19.27 -10.60
C MET A 31 -6.97 20.03 -11.14
N LYS A 32 -7.90 20.40 -10.25
CA LYS A 32 -9.14 21.10 -10.62
C LYS A 32 -8.88 22.46 -11.30
N TYR A 33 -7.77 23.11 -11.00
CA TYR A 33 -7.40 24.40 -11.61
C TYR A 33 -6.68 24.24 -12.98
N SER A 34 -6.43 23.01 -13.44
CA SER A 34 -5.76 22.80 -14.73
C SER A 34 -6.58 23.39 -15.87
N LYS A 35 -5.94 24.16 -16.76
CA LYS A 35 -6.57 24.69 -17.98
C LYS A 35 -6.81 23.61 -19.04
N SER A 36 -6.25 22.41 -18.86
CA SER A 36 -6.24 21.32 -19.84
C SER A 36 -6.93 20.06 -19.33
N GLN A 37 -7.99 20.18 -18.52
CA GLN A 37 -8.65 19.02 -17.89
C GLN A 37 -9.15 17.98 -18.89
N LYS A 38 -9.75 18.41 -20.02
CA LYS A 38 -10.25 17.48 -21.04
C LYS A 38 -9.09 16.66 -21.62
N LEU A 39 -8.02 17.33 -22.04
CA LEU A 39 -6.84 16.67 -22.59
C LEU A 39 -6.20 15.72 -21.58
N ALA A 40 -6.07 16.13 -20.31
CA ALA A 40 -5.54 15.26 -19.26
C ALA A 40 -6.41 14.01 -19.04
N LYS A 41 -7.75 14.15 -19.03
CA LYS A 41 -8.66 13.00 -18.95
C LYS A 41 -8.53 12.09 -20.17
N ASP A 42 -8.42 12.66 -21.37
CA ASP A 42 -8.25 11.90 -22.61
C ASP A 42 -6.91 11.14 -22.60
N PHE A 43 -5.84 11.77 -22.11
CA PHE A 43 -4.53 11.14 -21.91
C PHE A 43 -4.59 9.98 -20.90
N LEU A 44 -5.19 10.18 -19.72
CA LEU A 44 -5.32 9.09 -18.74
C LEU A 44 -6.15 7.92 -19.30
N ARG A 45 -7.24 8.19 -20.03
CA ARG A 45 -7.98 7.11 -20.71
C ARG A 45 -7.14 6.38 -21.74
N TRP A 46 -6.32 7.10 -22.51
CA TRP A 46 -5.39 6.48 -23.47
C TRP A 46 -4.32 5.65 -22.74
N LEU A 47 -3.71 6.19 -21.70
CA LEU A 47 -2.65 5.55 -20.92
C LEU A 47 -3.13 4.23 -20.30
N HIS A 48 -4.34 4.22 -19.76
CA HIS A 48 -4.96 3.05 -19.11
C HIS A 48 -5.67 2.09 -20.08
N LYS A 49 -5.61 2.32 -21.41
CA LYS A 49 -5.99 1.27 -22.37
C LYS A 49 -5.08 0.06 -22.17
N LYS A 50 -5.64 -1.14 -22.29
CA LYS A 50 -4.92 -2.39 -22.03
C LYS A 50 -3.58 -2.43 -22.78
N GLU A 51 -3.57 -2.09 -24.06
CA GLU A 51 -2.39 -2.18 -24.93
C GLU A 51 -1.28 -1.18 -24.56
N ASN A 52 -1.62 -0.11 -23.85
CA ASN A 52 -0.68 0.90 -23.39
C ASN A 52 -0.22 0.62 -21.96
N TYR A 53 -1.15 0.32 -21.07
CA TYR A 53 -0.85 -0.03 -19.68
C TYR A 53 -0.06 -1.33 -19.58
N GLU A 54 -0.36 -2.34 -20.40
CA GLU A 54 0.34 -3.63 -20.39
C GLU A 54 1.85 -3.45 -20.62
N LYS A 55 2.25 -2.50 -21.47
CA LYS A 55 3.67 -2.19 -21.69
C LYS A 55 4.35 -1.71 -20.42
N TRP A 56 3.70 -0.82 -19.65
CA TRP A 56 4.20 -0.40 -18.35
C TRP A 56 4.17 -1.55 -17.34
N PHE A 57 3.05 -2.28 -17.25
CA PHE A 57 2.89 -3.40 -16.31
C PHE A 57 3.97 -4.48 -16.51
N LEU A 58 4.32 -4.78 -17.76
CA LEU A 58 5.40 -5.70 -18.11
C LEU A 58 6.77 -5.26 -17.61
N THR A 59 7.07 -3.95 -17.57
CA THR A 59 8.35 -3.46 -17.03
C THR A 59 8.39 -3.45 -15.51
N GLN A 60 7.24 -3.51 -14.85
CA GLN A 60 7.16 -3.56 -13.39
C GLN A 60 7.40 -4.96 -12.83
N GLU A 61 7.17 -6.00 -13.64
CA GLU A 61 7.16 -7.39 -13.17
C GLU A 61 6.36 -7.52 -11.86
N ALA A 62 6.96 -8.01 -10.78
CA ALA A 62 6.31 -8.12 -9.47
C ALA A 62 6.49 -6.90 -8.54
N TYR A 63 7.19 -5.84 -8.99
CA TYR A 63 7.35 -4.61 -8.20
C TYR A 63 6.04 -3.82 -8.06
N SER A 64 5.20 -3.84 -9.12
CA SER A 64 3.85 -3.26 -9.09
C SER A 64 2.80 -4.30 -9.48
N VAL A 65 1.61 -4.19 -8.88
CA VAL A 65 0.45 -5.02 -9.22
C VAL A 65 -0.55 -4.23 -10.03
N GLY A 66 -1.36 -4.92 -10.84
CA GLY A 66 -2.34 -4.26 -11.70
C GLY A 66 -3.50 -3.64 -10.92
N ALA A 67 -4.05 -2.55 -11.46
CA ALA A 67 -5.15 -1.81 -10.84
C ALA A 67 -6.51 -2.56 -10.80
N THR A 68 -6.64 -3.67 -11.54
CA THR A 68 -7.88 -4.46 -11.64
C THR A 68 -7.59 -5.95 -11.70
N ARG A 69 -8.62 -6.77 -11.41
CA ARG A 69 -8.50 -8.25 -11.33
C ARG A 69 -8.00 -8.91 -12.61
N VAL A 70 -8.16 -8.29 -13.78
CA VAL A 70 -7.71 -8.86 -15.07
C VAL A 70 -6.19 -9.05 -15.13
N TRP A 71 -5.43 -8.23 -14.38
CA TRP A 71 -3.97 -8.27 -14.37
C TRP A 71 -3.41 -9.39 -13.49
N GLU A 72 -4.22 -9.91 -12.55
CA GLU A 72 -3.80 -10.98 -11.65
C GLU A 72 -3.58 -12.32 -12.39
N SER A 73 -4.20 -12.48 -13.56
CA SER A 73 -4.08 -13.65 -14.43
C SER A 73 -3.19 -13.41 -15.66
N HIS A 74 -2.46 -12.30 -15.70
CA HIS A 74 -1.61 -11.96 -16.85
C HIS A 74 -0.42 -12.93 -16.97
N PRO A 75 -0.04 -13.41 -18.17
CA PRO A 75 1.04 -14.39 -18.36
C PRO A 75 2.44 -13.98 -17.85
N MET A 76 2.65 -12.69 -17.58
CA MET A 76 3.86 -12.18 -16.93
C MET A 76 4.13 -12.87 -15.59
N TRP A 77 3.08 -13.21 -14.82
CA TRP A 77 3.23 -13.88 -13.53
C TRP A 77 3.86 -15.28 -13.63
N GLU A 78 3.87 -15.90 -14.81
CA GLU A 78 4.57 -17.17 -15.01
C GLU A 78 6.06 -17.00 -15.31
N LYS A 79 6.49 -15.77 -15.62
CA LYS A 79 7.87 -15.42 -15.96
C LYS A 79 8.66 -14.85 -14.78
N VAL A 80 7.98 -14.40 -13.72
CA VAL A 80 8.63 -13.92 -12.50
C VAL A 80 9.07 -15.08 -11.60
N ASP A 81 10.09 -14.82 -10.79
CA ASP A 81 10.60 -15.77 -9.80
C ASP A 81 9.48 -16.29 -8.89
N GLY A 82 9.54 -17.59 -8.56
CA GLY A 82 8.53 -18.29 -7.77
C GLY A 82 8.05 -17.54 -6.51
N PRO A 83 8.97 -17.04 -5.66
CA PRO A 83 8.64 -16.29 -4.45
C PRO A 83 7.80 -15.02 -4.69
N LEU A 84 7.81 -14.46 -5.91
CA LEU A 84 7.11 -13.22 -6.23
C LEU A 84 5.66 -13.46 -6.67
N LYS A 85 5.30 -14.69 -7.06
CA LYS A 85 3.98 -15.02 -7.63
C LYS A 85 2.82 -14.73 -6.68
N MET A 86 3.04 -14.81 -5.36
CA MET A 86 1.99 -14.53 -4.37
C MET A 86 1.50 -13.07 -4.41
N PHE A 87 2.32 -12.13 -4.87
CA PHE A 87 1.97 -10.70 -4.89
C PHE A 87 0.92 -10.35 -5.95
N ARG A 88 0.60 -11.25 -6.90
CA ARG A 88 -0.41 -10.96 -7.92
C ARG A 88 -1.77 -10.54 -7.36
N THR A 89 -2.10 -10.94 -6.13
CA THR A 89 -3.35 -10.57 -5.44
C THR A 89 -3.14 -9.59 -4.28
N ALA A 90 -1.94 -9.03 -4.12
CA ALA A 90 -1.55 -8.16 -3.00
C ALA A 90 -2.55 -7.02 -2.73
N ALA A 91 -3.06 -6.39 -3.80
CA ALA A 91 -4.03 -5.30 -3.73
C ALA A 91 -5.36 -5.69 -3.04
N ARG A 92 -5.74 -6.97 -3.02
CA ARG A 92 -7.00 -7.43 -2.42
C ARG A 92 -7.03 -7.32 -0.89
N ASN A 93 -5.86 -7.34 -0.26
CA ASN A 93 -5.73 -7.42 1.19
C ASN A 93 -4.99 -6.19 1.79
N THR A 94 -4.81 -5.14 0.98
CA THR A 94 -4.13 -3.92 1.43
C THR A 94 -5.05 -3.09 2.32
N ARG A 95 -4.50 -2.52 3.40
CA ARG A 95 -5.16 -1.46 4.20
C ARG A 95 -4.31 -0.20 4.16
N LEU A 96 -4.88 0.87 3.61
CA LEU A 96 -4.22 2.17 3.51
C LEU A 96 -4.28 2.93 4.84
N PHE A 97 -3.41 3.94 4.96
CA PHE A 97 -3.44 4.87 6.09
C PHE A 97 -4.83 5.50 6.24
N GLY A 98 -5.33 5.49 7.48
CA GLY A 98 -6.66 6.01 7.82
C GLY A 98 -7.73 4.93 7.97
N TYR A 99 -7.50 3.69 7.51
CA TYR A 99 -8.43 2.58 7.74
C TYR A 99 -8.76 2.42 9.25
N ALA A 100 -10.00 2.18 9.67
CA ALA A 100 -11.23 1.94 8.88
C ALA A 100 -11.96 3.21 8.41
N GLY A 101 -11.41 4.39 8.66
CA GLY A 101 -11.90 5.67 8.16
C GLY A 101 -11.27 6.09 6.82
N PRO A 102 -11.52 7.33 6.37
CA PRO A 102 -10.95 7.86 5.14
C PRO A 102 -9.45 8.20 5.29
N SER A 103 -8.68 8.02 4.21
CA SER A 103 -7.32 8.56 4.09
C SER A 103 -7.37 10.09 4.02
N THR A 104 -7.17 10.75 5.16
CA THR A 104 -7.25 12.21 5.31
C THR A 104 -5.90 12.80 5.70
N GLY A 105 -5.80 14.13 5.68
CA GLY A 105 -4.62 14.84 6.20
C GLY A 105 -4.30 14.46 7.64
N LYS A 106 -5.30 14.19 8.49
CA LYS A 106 -5.12 13.67 9.85
C LYS A 106 -4.46 12.30 9.88
N ALA A 107 -4.90 11.38 9.01
CA ALA A 107 -4.26 10.07 8.89
C ALA A 107 -2.80 10.18 8.44
N THR A 108 -2.51 11.08 7.50
CA THR A 108 -1.14 11.40 7.08
C THR A 108 -0.34 12.01 8.22
N GLU A 109 -0.90 12.92 9.01
CA GLU A 109 -0.23 13.54 10.14
C GLU A 109 0.21 12.50 11.18
N VAL A 110 -0.66 11.54 11.51
CA VAL A 110 -0.33 10.41 12.39
C VAL A 110 0.88 9.62 11.88
N PHE A 111 0.86 9.30 10.58
CA PHE A 111 1.95 8.58 9.93
C PHE A 111 3.26 9.38 9.94
N SER A 112 3.21 10.66 9.53
CA SER A 112 4.38 11.54 9.46
C SER A 112 4.98 11.86 10.84
N LYS A 113 4.18 11.82 11.91
CA LYS A 113 4.65 11.95 13.29
C LYS A 113 5.16 10.65 13.90
N TYR A 114 5.15 9.54 13.14
CA TYR A 114 5.62 8.24 13.58
C TYR A 114 4.94 7.72 14.86
N ILE A 115 3.71 8.15 15.18
CA ILE A 115 3.08 7.87 16.48
C ILE A 115 3.05 6.37 16.80
N VAL A 116 2.66 5.53 15.83
CA VAL A 116 2.61 4.07 16.03
C VAL A 116 4.02 3.46 16.09
N THR A 117 4.97 3.95 15.30
CA THR A 117 6.36 3.49 15.34
C THR A 117 7.01 3.83 16.69
N ASP A 118 6.79 5.04 17.18
CA ASP A 118 7.30 5.53 18.45
C ASP A 118 6.65 4.80 19.63
N MET A 119 5.40 4.37 19.51
CA MET A 119 4.74 3.51 20.50
C MET A 119 5.56 2.22 20.71
N TYR A 120 5.90 1.53 19.62
CA TYR A 120 6.74 0.32 19.70
C TYR A 120 8.15 0.65 20.19
N ALA A 121 8.76 1.74 19.70
CA ALA A 121 10.09 2.15 20.14
C ALA A 121 10.16 2.41 21.65
N LYS A 122 9.14 3.07 22.22
CA LYS A 122 9.04 3.29 23.67
C LYS A 122 8.94 1.98 24.44
N GLY A 123 8.14 1.03 23.97
CA GLY A 123 8.06 -0.31 24.56
C GLY A 123 9.41 -1.02 24.56
N VAL A 124 10.12 -1.00 23.42
CA VAL A 124 11.47 -1.57 23.28
C VAL A 124 12.48 -0.89 24.21
N GLN A 125 12.32 0.41 24.47
CA GLN A 125 13.16 1.19 25.38
C GLN A 125 12.83 0.98 26.87
N GLY A 126 11.87 0.12 27.21
CA GLY A 126 11.56 -0.26 28.59
C GLY A 126 10.32 0.40 29.21
N MET A 127 9.56 1.19 28.44
CA MET A 127 8.22 1.60 28.86
C MET A 127 7.29 0.37 28.89
N LYS A 128 6.39 0.27 29.86
CA LYS A 128 5.37 -0.80 29.88
C LYS A 128 4.51 -0.72 28.61
N ALA A 129 4.12 -1.87 28.07
CA ALA A 129 3.36 -1.94 26.82
C ALA A 129 2.05 -1.14 26.91
N GLU A 130 1.36 -1.23 28.04
CA GLU A 130 0.12 -0.50 28.31
C GLU A 130 0.34 1.02 28.30
N ASP A 131 1.42 1.48 28.95
CA ASP A 131 1.77 2.91 29.02
C ASP A 131 2.14 3.46 27.63
N ALA A 132 2.87 2.67 26.82
CA ALA A 132 3.22 3.04 25.46
C ALA A 132 1.97 3.18 24.58
N VAL A 133 1.02 2.25 24.69
CA VAL A 133 -0.27 2.32 23.98
C VAL A 133 -1.08 3.53 24.45
N HIS A 134 -1.13 3.80 25.76
CA HIS A 134 -1.81 4.98 26.31
C HIS A 134 -1.21 6.30 25.81
N TRP A 135 0.11 6.37 25.69
CA TRP A 135 0.78 7.51 25.08
C TRP A 135 0.36 7.70 23.62
N ALA A 136 0.39 6.63 22.83
CA ALA A 136 0.01 6.69 21.41
C ALA A 136 -1.45 7.11 21.23
N ASP A 137 -2.38 6.52 22.00
CA ASP A 137 -3.79 6.90 22.01
C ASP A 137 -3.99 8.38 22.35
N SER A 138 -3.22 8.91 23.30
CA SER A 138 -3.25 10.33 23.67
C SER A 138 -2.79 11.23 22.52
N GLU A 139 -1.74 10.85 21.79
CA GLU A 139 -1.28 11.59 20.60
C GLU A 139 -2.31 11.51 19.45
N LEU A 140 -2.92 10.36 19.22
CA LEU A 140 -3.97 10.18 18.22
C LEU A 140 -5.19 11.08 18.54
N LYS A 141 -5.61 11.15 19.80
CA LYS A 141 -6.73 11.99 20.24
C LYS A 141 -6.49 13.47 20.00
N LYS A 142 -5.25 13.95 20.13
CA LYS A 142 -4.91 15.36 19.80
C LYS A 142 -5.12 15.68 18.32
N ILE A 143 -4.85 14.73 17.43
CA ILE A 143 -4.99 14.91 15.98
C ILE A 143 -6.44 14.72 15.54
N TYR A 144 -7.13 13.71 16.06
CA TYR A 144 -8.49 13.40 15.63
C TYR A 144 -9.56 14.21 16.35
N GLY A 145 -9.32 14.63 17.60
CA GLY A 145 -10.26 15.36 18.43
C GLY A 145 -10.37 16.87 18.15
N SER A 146 -9.46 17.45 17.36
CA SER A 146 -9.54 18.82 16.84
C SER A 146 -10.40 18.90 15.58
#